data_AF-X8DWZ8-F1
#
_entry.id   AF-X8DWZ8-F1
#
_cell.length_a   1.000
_cell.length_b   1.000
_cell.length_c   1.000
_cell.angle_alpha   90.00
_cell.angle_beta   90.00
_cell.angle_gamma   90.00
#
_symmetry.space_group_name_H-M   'P 1'
#
loop_
_entity.id
_entity.type
_entity.pdbx_description
1 polymer ?
#
loop_
_entity_poly.entity_id
_entity_poly.type
_entity_poly.pdbx_seq_one_letter_code
_entity_poly.pdbx_strand_id
1 'polypeptide(L)'
;MLDYVRDGAEIYRQSFATIRAEADLSAFPDDVARVVVRLIHTCGQVDLPGEIAFTPGVVARTRGALDAGARILCDSSMVAAGITRLRLPADNEVVSLVADPRAAELAQRTGPRDRLPP
;
A
#
# COMPACT_ATOMS: atom_id res chain seq x y z
N MET A 1 -26.88 12.29 -22.66
CA MET A 1 -25.75 12.61 -21.75
C MET A 1 -25.78 11.59 -20.62
N LEU A 2 -24.66 10.98 -20.28
CA LEU A 2 -24.62 10.01 -19.17
C LEU A 2 -24.70 10.75 -17.83
N ASP A 3 -25.49 10.20 -16.91
CA ASP A 3 -25.62 10.68 -15.53
C ASP A 3 -24.66 9.90 -14.62
N TYR A 4 -23.72 10.60 -13.97
CA TYR A 4 -22.71 10.01 -13.08
C TYR A 4 -22.10 11.07 -12.16
N VAL A 5 -21.64 10.64 -10.98
CA VAL A 5 -20.99 11.49 -9.98
C VAL A 5 -19.64 11.98 -10.50
N ARG A 6 -19.37 13.29 -10.37
CA ARG A 6 -18.11 13.93 -10.80
C ARG A 6 -17.30 14.53 -9.65
N ASP A 7 -17.85 14.52 -8.43
CA ASP A 7 -17.15 14.97 -7.24
C ASP A 7 -16.27 13.83 -6.70
N GLY A 8 -14.95 14.03 -6.73
CA GLY A 8 -13.98 13.05 -6.25
C GLY A 8 -14.15 12.73 -4.76
N ALA A 9 -14.49 13.71 -3.92
CA ALA A 9 -14.68 13.47 -2.49
C ALA A 9 -15.91 12.58 -2.24
N GLU A 10 -16.99 12.83 -2.99
CA GLU A 10 -18.19 12.01 -2.94
C GLU A 10 -17.94 10.59 -3.44
N ILE A 11 -17.16 10.43 -4.53
CA ILE A 11 -16.75 9.11 -5.03
C ILE A 11 -15.97 8.34 -3.97
N TYR A 12 -14.99 8.97 -3.30
CA TYR A 12 -14.25 8.33 -2.20
C TYR A 12 -15.16 7.95 -1.04
N ARG A 13 -16.09 8.84 -0.66
CA ARG A 13 -17.03 8.60 0.44
C ARG A 13 -17.93 7.40 0.14
N GLN A 14 -18.53 7.36 -1.05
CA GLN A 14 -19.38 6.26 -1.47
C GLN A 14 -18.59 4.95 -1.58
N SER A 15 -17.42 4.96 -2.23
CA SER A 15 -16.58 3.78 -2.37
C SER A 15 -16.21 3.17 -1.01
N PHE A 16 -15.77 3.98 -0.05
CA PHE A 16 -15.41 3.48 1.29
C PHE A 16 -16.62 3.03 2.11
N ALA A 17 -17.81 3.57 1.85
CA ALA A 17 -19.05 3.09 2.47
C ALA A 17 -19.42 1.72 1.92
N THR A 18 -19.40 1.55 0.59
CA THR A 18 -19.66 0.27 -0.09
C THR A 18 -18.70 -0.82 0.37
N ILE A 19 -17.39 -0.54 0.40
CA ILE A 19 -16.39 -1.53 0.85
C ILE A 19 -16.66 -2.02 2.27
N ARG A 20 -16.99 -1.10 3.20
CA ARG A 20 -17.30 -1.48 4.60
C ARG A 20 -18.60 -2.27 4.74
N ALA A 21 -19.53 -2.11 3.81
CA ALA A 21 -20.78 -2.86 3.79
C ALA A 21 -20.59 -4.28 3.21
N GLU A 22 -19.61 -4.48 2.32
CA GLU A 22 -19.45 -5.73 1.56
C GLU A 22 -18.30 -6.61 2.04
N ALA A 23 -17.21 -6.03 2.56
CA ALA A 23 -16.05 -6.79 2.99
C ALA A 23 -16.17 -7.29 4.44
N ASP A 24 -15.83 -8.56 4.69
CA ASP A 24 -15.68 -9.07 6.06
C ASP A 24 -14.34 -8.58 6.65
N LEU A 25 -14.43 -7.65 7.60
CA LEU A 25 -13.28 -7.07 8.29
C LEU A 25 -13.16 -7.54 9.75
N SER A 26 -14.00 -8.48 10.18
CA SER A 26 -14.15 -8.89 11.59
C SER A 26 -12.87 -9.46 12.21
N ALA A 27 -11.98 -10.03 11.38
CA ALA A 27 -10.69 -10.58 11.80
C ALA A 27 -9.60 -9.52 12.06
N PHE A 28 -9.83 -8.25 11.69
CA PHE A 28 -8.81 -7.20 11.79
C PHE A 28 -9.06 -6.25 12.97
N PRO A 29 -7.99 -5.85 13.68
CA PRO A 29 -8.02 -4.67 14.54
C PRO A 29 -8.38 -3.40 13.75
N ASP A 30 -9.00 -2.41 14.40
CA ASP A 30 -9.51 -1.18 13.75
C ASP A 30 -8.47 -0.40 12.92
N ASP A 31 -7.20 -0.43 13.35
CA ASP A 31 -6.11 0.24 12.66
C ASP A 31 -5.69 -0.50 11.38
N VAL A 32 -5.66 -1.85 11.43
CA VAL A 32 -5.43 -2.72 10.27
C VAL A 32 -6.62 -2.67 9.32
N ALA A 33 -7.86 -2.74 9.82
CA ALA A 33 -9.07 -2.66 8.99
C ALA A 33 -9.12 -1.39 8.12
N ARG A 34 -8.64 -0.26 8.65
CA ARG A 34 -8.50 0.99 7.88
C ARG A 34 -7.51 0.88 6.71
N VAL A 35 -6.45 0.09 6.85
CA VAL A 35 -5.50 -0.21 5.76
C VAL A 35 -6.16 -1.14 4.75
N VAL A 36 -6.81 -2.20 5.21
CA VAL A 36 -7.51 -3.18 4.35
C VAL A 36 -8.55 -2.51 3.45
N VAL A 37 -9.36 -1.60 3.98
CA VAL A 37 -10.33 -0.82 3.17
C VAL A 37 -9.64 -0.07 2.03
N ARG A 38 -8.44 0.50 2.26
CA ARG A 38 -7.70 1.19 1.20
C ARG A 38 -7.10 0.22 0.18
N LEU A 39 -6.68 -0.97 0.59
CA LEU A 39 -6.23 -2.01 -0.33
C LEU A 39 -7.38 -2.46 -1.25
N ILE A 40 -8.55 -2.75 -0.69
CA ILE A 40 -9.76 -3.08 -1.45
C ILE A 40 -10.13 -1.94 -2.41
N HIS A 41 -10.07 -0.69 -1.97
CA HIS A 41 -10.35 0.46 -2.84
C HIS A 41 -9.39 0.53 -4.05
N THR A 42 -8.14 0.11 -3.89
CA THR A 42 -7.16 0.14 -5.00
C THR A 42 -7.34 -0.99 -6.01
N CYS A 43 -7.80 -2.17 -5.60
CA CYS A 43 -7.94 -3.33 -6.49
C CYS A 43 -9.38 -3.69 -6.87
N GLY A 44 -10.38 -3.20 -6.13
CA GLY A 44 -11.79 -3.51 -6.34
C GLY A 44 -12.23 -4.91 -5.88
N GLN A 45 -11.44 -5.61 -5.06
CA GLN A 45 -11.71 -6.98 -4.62
C GLN A 45 -12.14 -7.03 -3.14
N VAL A 46 -13.45 -7.21 -2.88
CA VAL A 46 -14.01 -7.19 -1.51
C VAL A 46 -13.72 -8.46 -0.70
N ASP A 47 -13.30 -9.54 -1.38
CA ASP A 47 -12.89 -10.83 -0.79
C ASP A 47 -11.39 -10.88 -0.41
N LEU A 48 -10.63 -9.83 -0.71
CA LEU A 48 -9.22 -9.67 -0.33
C LEU A 48 -8.91 -9.94 1.15
N PRO A 49 -9.77 -9.63 2.14
CA PRO A 49 -9.53 -10.00 3.55
C PRO A 49 -9.02 -11.41 3.80
N GLY A 50 -9.46 -12.40 3.01
CA GLY A 50 -9.02 -13.80 3.14
C GLY A 50 -7.54 -14.05 2.84
N GLU A 51 -6.86 -13.11 2.19
CA GLU A 51 -5.46 -13.21 1.75
C GLU A 51 -4.51 -12.33 2.58
N ILE A 52 -5.03 -11.55 3.54
CA ILE A 52 -4.24 -10.58 4.30
C ILE A 52 -3.75 -11.19 5.61
N ALA A 53 -2.43 -11.35 5.73
CA ALA A 53 -1.74 -11.58 6.98
C ALA A 53 -1.11 -10.29 7.52
N PHE A 54 -1.04 -10.14 8.84
CA PHE A 54 -0.39 -8.99 9.49
C PHE A 54 0.32 -9.42 10.77
N THR A 55 1.32 -8.62 11.18
CA THR A 55 1.98 -8.81 12.48
C THR A 55 1.37 -7.88 13.54
N PRO A 56 1.36 -8.29 14.82
CA PRO A 56 0.84 -7.44 15.90
C PRO A 56 1.53 -6.07 15.95
N GLY A 57 0.73 -5.00 15.97
CA GLY A 57 1.22 -3.63 16.08
C GLY A 57 1.87 -3.06 14.81
N VAL A 58 1.74 -3.73 13.66
CA VAL A 58 2.35 -3.27 12.39
C VAL A 58 1.98 -1.82 12.06
N VAL A 59 0.72 -1.41 12.22
CA VAL A 59 0.28 -0.06 11.88
C VAL A 59 0.90 0.97 12.81
N ALA A 60 0.90 0.74 14.13
CA ALA A 60 1.51 1.64 15.11
C ALA A 60 3.02 1.80 14.88
N ARG A 61 3.74 0.69 14.65
CA ARG A 61 5.20 0.72 14.40
C ARG A 61 5.54 1.43 13.11
N THR A 62 4.83 1.14 12.02
CA THR A 62 5.05 1.78 10.72
C THR A 62 4.73 3.28 10.79
N ARG A 63 3.63 3.67 11.45
CA ARG A 63 3.32 5.10 11.67
C ARG A 63 4.41 5.79 12.46
N GLY A 64 4.85 5.22 13.58
CA GLY A 64 5.93 5.80 14.38
C GLY A 64 7.24 5.97 13.59
N ALA A 65 7.58 5.02 12.72
CA ALA A 65 8.75 5.15 11.84
C ALA A 65 8.57 6.28 10.81
N LEU A 66 7.41 6.38 10.18
CA LEU A 66 7.11 7.45 9.22
C LEU A 66 7.10 8.82 9.89
N ASP A 67 6.46 8.96 11.05
CA ASP A 67 6.44 10.20 11.83
C ASP A 67 7.87 10.63 12.25
N ALA A 68 8.77 9.66 12.48
CA ALA A 68 10.18 9.88 12.76
C ALA A 68 11.04 10.15 11.50
N GLY A 69 10.45 10.27 10.32
CA GLY A 69 11.17 10.59 9.07
C GLY A 69 11.81 9.39 8.37
N ALA A 70 11.41 8.15 8.69
CA ALA A 70 11.95 6.98 8.00
C ALA A 70 11.71 7.03 6.48
N ARG A 71 12.69 6.52 5.73
CA ARG A 71 12.61 6.37 4.28
C ARG A 71 11.65 5.24 3.90
N ILE A 72 10.94 5.40 2.80
CA ILE A 72 10.12 4.34 2.19
C ILE A 72 10.90 3.76 1.02
N LEU A 73 11.42 2.55 1.20
CA LEU A 73 12.11 1.81 0.15
C LEU A 73 11.09 1.00 -0.65
N CYS A 74 10.94 1.32 -1.93
CA CYS A 74 10.07 0.64 -2.87
C CYS A 74 10.89 -0.27 -3.78
N ASP A 75 10.43 -1.49 -3.98
CA ASP A 75 10.98 -2.46 -4.92
C ASP A 75 10.60 -2.14 -6.38
N SER A 76 9.53 -1.36 -6.57
CA SER A 76 8.95 -1.00 -7.85
C SER A 76 8.77 0.53 -8.00
N SER A 77 9.02 1.04 -9.20
CA SER A 77 8.73 2.43 -9.55
C SER A 77 7.23 2.74 -9.49
N MET A 78 6.35 1.76 -9.74
CA MET A 78 4.90 1.97 -9.64
C MET A 78 4.47 2.22 -8.20
N VAL A 79 5.03 1.48 -7.23
CA VAL A 79 4.75 1.70 -5.80
C VAL A 79 5.24 3.08 -5.39
N ALA A 80 6.46 3.45 -5.76
CA ALA A 80 7.01 4.78 -5.47
C ALA A 80 6.15 5.92 -6.07
N ALA A 81 5.68 5.77 -7.30
CA ALA A 81 4.82 6.75 -7.96
C ALA A 81 3.40 6.84 -7.35
N GLY A 82 2.88 5.73 -6.81
CA GLY A 82 1.56 5.67 -6.20
C GLY A 82 1.46 6.32 -4.81
N ILE A 83 2.59 6.58 -4.15
CA ILE A 83 2.60 7.23 -2.82
C ILE A 83 2.26 8.72 -2.95
N THR A 84 1.12 9.11 -2.38
CA THR A 84 0.71 10.52 -2.32
C THR A 84 1.59 11.31 -1.34
N ARG A 85 2.60 12.02 -1.86
CA ARG A 85 3.58 12.76 -1.04
C ARG A 85 2.97 13.74 -0.03
N LEU A 86 1.87 14.40 -0.39
CA LEU A 86 1.15 15.31 0.50
C LEU A 86 0.55 14.66 1.76
N ARG A 87 0.52 13.31 1.82
CA ARG A 87 0.00 12.56 2.97
C ARG A 87 1.11 11.96 3.85
N LEU A 88 2.37 12.22 3.52
CA LEU A 88 3.51 11.81 4.35
C LEU A 88 3.58 12.73 5.58
N PRO A 89 3.79 12.16 6.78
CA PRO A 89 3.77 12.94 8.03
C PRO A 89 5.02 13.79 8.24
N ALA A 90 6.13 13.44 7.58
CA ALA A 90 7.38 14.18 7.57
C ALA A 90 7.91 14.29 6.12
N ASP A 91 9.12 14.82 5.95
CA ASP A 91 9.82 14.80 4.66
C ASP A 91 10.39 13.39 4.37
N ASN A 92 9.52 12.38 4.41
CA ASN A 92 9.89 10.98 4.19
C ASN A 92 10.33 10.80 2.74
N GLU A 93 11.59 10.41 2.54
CA GLU A 93 12.08 10.11 1.21
C GLU A 93 11.47 8.80 0.69
N VAL A 94 10.88 8.86 -0.50
CA VAL A 94 10.39 7.68 -1.23
C VAL A 94 11.45 7.30 -2.26
N VAL A 95 12.06 6.14 -2.07
CA VAL A 95 13.21 5.67 -2.87
C VAL A 95 12.82 4.41 -3.62
N SER A 96 13.04 4.38 -4.93
CA SER A 96 13.04 3.15 -5.74
C SER A 96 14.36 3.05 -6.48
N LEU A 97 15.03 1.90 -6.33
CA LEU A 97 16.32 1.62 -6.99
C LEU A 97 16.17 0.64 -8.17
N VAL A 98 14.93 0.34 -8.58
CA VAL A 98 14.67 -0.63 -9.65
C VAL A 98 15.27 -0.19 -11.00
N ALA A 99 15.38 1.12 -11.22
CA ALA A 99 15.98 1.72 -12.41
C ALA A 99 17.44 2.16 -12.22
N ASP A 100 18.07 1.82 -11.08
CA ASP A 100 19.49 2.13 -10.87
C ASP A 100 20.32 1.37 -11.94
N PRO A 101 21.18 2.06 -12.72
CA PRO A 101 21.96 1.42 -13.77
C PRO A 101 22.89 0.31 -13.24
N ARG A 102 23.25 0.35 -11.95
CA ARG A 102 24.07 -0.67 -11.29
C ARG A 102 23.28 -1.92 -10.91
N ALA A 103 21.95 -1.88 -10.94
CA ALA A 103 21.11 -3.00 -10.52
C ALA A 103 21.33 -4.25 -11.38
N ALA A 104 21.55 -4.09 -12.69
CA ALA A 104 21.82 -5.19 -13.61
C ALA A 104 23.15 -5.89 -13.29
N GLU A 105 24.21 -5.10 -13.05
CA GLU A 105 25.52 -5.62 -12.65
C GLU A 105 25.45 -6.35 -11.30
N LEU A 106 24.75 -5.76 -10.32
CA LEU A 106 24.58 -6.35 -9.00
C LEU A 106 23.86 -7.70 -9.07
N ALA A 107 22.77 -7.79 -9.85
CA ALA A 107 22.02 -9.02 -10.03
C ALA A 107 22.87 -10.15 -10.65
N GLN A 108 23.75 -9.83 -11.60
CA GLN A 108 24.68 -10.82 -12.18
C GLN A 108 25.67 -11.35 -11.13
N ARG A 109 26.11 -10.49 -10.20
CA ARG A 109 27.07 -10.85 -9.15
C ARG A 109 26.45 -11.65 -8.01
N THR A 110 25.21 -11.37 -7.63
CA THR A 110 24.54 -12.01 -6.48
C THR A 110 23.62 -13.18 -6.86
N GLY A 111 23.33 -13.35 -8.15
CA GLY A 111 22.34 -14.31 -8.65
C GLY A 111 20.90 -13.76 -8.65
N PRO A 112 19.97 -14.43 -9.35
CA PRO A 112 18.56 -14.03 -9.40
C PRO A 112 17.91 -14.08 -7.99
N ARG A 113 17.00 -13.14 -7.73
CA ARG A 113 16.32 -12.97 -6.43
C ARG A 113 15.37 -14.13 -6.04
N ASP A 114 15.09 -15.05 -6.95
CA ASP A 114 13.97 -16.00 -6.83
C ASP A 114 14.36 -17.42 -6.40
N ARG A 115 15.54 -17.63 -5.80
CA ARG A 115 15.78 -18.89 -5.08
C ARG A 115 15.28 -18.80 -3.64
N LEU A 116 13.96 -18.84 -3.47
CA LEU A 116 13.43 -19.43 -2.25
C LEU A 116 13.77 -20.93 -2.33
N PRO A 117 14.38 -21.56 -1.29
CA PRO A 117 14.52 -23.01 -1.28
C PRO A 117 13.13 -23.67 -1.42
N PRO A 118 13.06 -24.86 -2.06
CA PRO A 118 11.80 -25.59 -2.23
C PRO A 118 11.11 -25.89 -0.89
#